data_AF-A0A955AA57-F1
#
_entry.id   AF-A0A955AA57-F1
#
_cell.length_a   1.000
_cell.length_b   1.000
_cell.length_c   1.000
_cell.angle_alpha   90.00
_cell.angle_beta   90.00
_cell.angle_gamma   90.00
#
_symmetry.space_group_name_H-M   'P 1'
#
loop_
_entity.id
_entity.type
_entity.pdbx_description
1 polymer ?
#
loop_
_entity_poly.entity_id
_entity_poly.type
_entity_poly.pdbx_seq_one_letter_code
_entity_poly.pdbx_strand_id
1 'polypeptide(L)'
;FKLHPDQNTTDGYHNLSHHGQSESKVRQLVDADHQQMMLLHKLFSQLAELREGEDRLLDRTMILFGSNMGDANTHDNTNLPILLAGGGLKHGQHLAFRQDHNKPLCNLFVTMLQHLGVEADSFGSSNGSLNDIGS
;
A
#
# COMPACT_ATOMS: atom_id res chain seq x y z
N PHE A 1 -4.30 3.14 20.09
CA PHE A 1 -3.37 1.99 20.00
C PHE A 1 -2.09 2.34 20.76
N LYS A 2 -1.11 1.45 20.84
CA LYS A 2 0.18 1.74 21.50
C LYS A 2 1.21 2.15 20.47
N LEU A 3 1.89 3.28 20.68
CA LEU A 3 2.98 3.75 19.82
C LEU A 3 4.33 3.14 20.23
N HIS A 4 4.49 2.89 21.53
CA HIS A 4 5.60 2.14 22.09
C HIS A 4 5.07 1.26 23.23
N PRO A 5 5.85 0.28 23.73
CA PRO A 5 5.40 -0.61 24.81
C PRO A 5 4.81 0.13 26.03
N ASP A 6 5.39 1.29 26.34
CA ASP A 6 5.10 2.18 27.46
C ASP A 6 4.32 3.46 27.08
N GLN A 7 4.04 3.69 25.79
CA GLN A 7 3.35 4.89 25.31
C GLN A 7 2.08 4.56 24.55
N ASN A 8 0.95 5.09 25.03
CA ASN A 8 -0.31 5.13 24.28
C ASN A 8 -0.34 6.38 23.38
N THR A 9 -1.00 6.26 22.21
CA THR A 9 -1.38 7.47 21.46
C THR A 9 -2.41 8.29 22.23
N THR A 10 -2.38 9.60 22.03
CA THR A 10 -3.37 10.55 22.59
C THR A 10 -4.72 10.49 21.88
N ASP A 11 -4.80 9.89 20.69
CA ASP A 11 -6.00 9.85 19.85
C ASP A 11 -6.08 8.57 18.96
N GLY A 12 -7.12 8.44 18.15
CA GLY A 12 -7.21 7.45 17.08
C GLY A 12 -6.41 7.84 15.84
N TYR A 13 -6.01 6.87 15.01
CA TYR A 13 -5.20 7.09 13.79
C TYR A 13 -5.85 8.13 12.86
N HIS A 14 -7.16 8.03 12.63
CA HIS A 14 -7.91 8.99 11.82
C HIS A 14 -7.81 10.43 12.32
N ASN A 15 -7.91 10.65 13.64
CA ASN A 15 -7.81 12.01 14.20
C ASN A 15 -6.36 12.53 14.21
N LEU A 16 -5.38 11.62 14.24
CA LEU A 16 -3.97 11.96 14.06
C LEU A 16 -3.68 12.39 12.61
N SER A 17 -4.31 11.76 11.61
CA SER A 17 -4.14 12.17 10.20
C SER A 17 -4.72 13.56 9.90
N HIS A 18 -5.73 14.00 10.66
CA HIS A 18 -6.17 15.40 10.73
C HIS A 18 -5.28 16.22 11.68
N HIS A 19 -3.97 16.26 11.39
CA HIS A 19 -2.99 16.84 12.29
C HIS A 19 -3.06 18.37 12.35
N GLY A 20 -3.56 19.06 11.31
CA GLY A 20 -3.69 20.52 11.33
C GLY A 20 -2.36 21.23 11.62
N GLN A 21 -1.25 20.67 11.12
CA GLN A 21 0.14 21.10 11.39
C GLN A 21 0.60 21.01 12.87
N SER A 22 -0.15 20.33 13.73
CA SER A 22 0.29 20.05 15.10
C SER A 22 1.49 19.09 15.11
N GLU A 23 2.64 19.57 15.59
CA GLU A 23 3.88 18.77 15.67
C GLU A 23 3.70 17.49 16.49
N SER A 24 2.93 17.54 17.58
CA SER A 24 2.69 16.38 18.44
C SER A 24 1.84 15.31 17.75
N LYS A 25 0.84 15.71 16.95
CA LYS A 25 0.05 14.77 16.15
C LYS A 25 0.88 14.18 15.01
N VAL A 26 1.66 15.01 14.30
CA VAL A 26 2.55 14.56 13.23
C VAL A 26 3.55 13.53 13.75
N ARG A 27 4.18 13.78 14.90
CA ARG A 27 5.12 12.84 15.50
C ARG A 27 4.48 11.49 15.82
N GLN A 28 3.30 11.51 16.45
CA GLN A 28 2.56 10.28 16.75
C GLN A 28 2.11 9.54 15.49
N LEU A 29 1.76 10.26 14.42
CA LEU A 29 1.41 9.67 13.13
C LEU A 29 2.63 8.96 12.50
N VAL A 30 3.80 9.60 12.53
CA VAL A 30 5.07 8.98 12.07
C VAL A 30 5.39 7.71 12.87
N ASP A 31 5.25 7.76 14.19
CA ASP A 31 5.49 6.58 15.04
C ASP A 31 4.50 5.44 14.70
N ALA A 32 3.23 5.78 14.43
CA ALA A 32 2.22 4.83 14.00
C ALA A 32 2.53 4.20 12.63
N ASP A 33 2.91 5.02 11.65
CA ASP A 33 3.25 4.57 10.30
C ASP A 33 4.49 3.67 10.33
N HIS A 34 5.50 4.00 11.14
CA HIS A 34 6.66 3.13 11.35
C HIS A 34 6.26 1.77 11.92
N GLN A 35 5.36 1.73 12.91
CA GLN A 35 4.86 0.45 13.43
C GLN A 35 4.13 -0.36 12.36
N GLN A 36 3.29 0.28 11.54
CA GLN A 36 2.62 -0.38 10.43
C GLN A 36 3.62 -0.97 9.43
N MET A 37 4.68 -0.23 9.10
CA MET A 37 5.77 -0.73 8.24
C MET A 37 6.52 -1.91 8.86
N MET A 38 6.75 -1.91 10.18
CA MET A 38 7.36 -3.05 10.88
C MET A 38 6.47 -4.30 10.85
N LEU A 39 5.16 -4.13 11.01
CA LEU A 39 4.19 -5.23 10.90
C LEU A 39 4.11 -5.76 9.47
N LEU A 40 4.11 -4.88 8.47
CA LEU A 40 4.13 -5.25 7.06
C LEU A 40 5.41 -6.01 6.69
N HIS A 41 6.57 -5.54 7.17
CA HIS A 41 7.84 -6.24 7.00
C HIS A 41 7.81 -7.64 7.64
N LYS A 42 7.25 -7.77 8.84
CA LYS A 42 7.07 -9.07 9.50
C LYS A 42 6.19 -10.00 8.67
N LEU A 43 5.08 -9.50 8.15
CA LEU A 43 4.20 -10.28 7.27
C LEU A 43 4.95 -10.76 6.01
N PHE A 44 5.66 -9.87 5.32
CA PHE A 44 6.46 -10.24 4.15
C PHE A 44 7.51 -11.30 4.47
N SER A 45 8.20 -11.16 5.61
CA SER A 45 9.22 -12.10 6.04
C SER A 45 8.62 -13.49 6.29
N GLN A 46 7.50 -13.56 7.01
CA GLN A 46 6.81 -14.81 7.28
C GLN A 46 6.32 -15.51 5.99
N LEU A 47 5.79 -14.74 5.03
CA LEU A 47 5.35 -15.30 3.75
C LEU A 47 6.52 -15.72 2.84
N ALA A 48 7.67 -15.05 2.94
CA ALA A 48 8.88 -15.42 2.21
C ALA A 48 9.55 -16.68 2.80
N GLU A 49 9.42 -16.92 4.11
CA GLU A 49 9.97 -18.10 4.77
C GLU A 49 9.15 -19.37 4.51
N LEU A 50 7.83 -19.24 4.38
CA LEU A 50 6.93 -20.36 4.11
C LEU A 50 6.99 -20.76 2.63
N ARG A 51 6.91 -22.07 2.37
CA ARG A 51 6.88 -22.62 1.00
C ARG A 51 5.55 -23.31 0.72
N GLU A 52 5.10 -23.20 -0.53
CA GLU A 52 3.99 -23.96 -1.09
C GLU A 52 4.51 -24.67 -2.35
N GLY A 53 4.86 -25.95 -2.20
CA GLY A 53 5.61 -26.68 -3.23
C GLY A 53 7.02 -26.09 -3.43
N GLU A 54 7.36 -25.80 -4.68
CA GLU A 54 8.67 -25.24 -5.05
C GLU A 54 8.76 -23.73 -4.84
N ASP A 55 7.64 -23.02 -4.69
CA ASP A 55 7.62 -21.57 -4.56
C ASP A 55 7.55 -21.13 -3.09
N ARG A 56 7.98 -19.88 -2.80
CA ARG A 56 7.64 -19.25 -1.52
C ARG A 56 6.18 -18.85 -1.53
N LEU A 57 5.53 -18.86 -0.37
CA LEU A 57 4.14 -18.44 -0.25
C LEU A 57 3.95 -16.97 -0.67
N LEU A 58 4.94 -16.12 -0.43
CA LEU A 58 4.96 -14.74 -0.91
C LEU A 58 4.89 -14.64 -2.44
N ASP A 59 5.55 -15.56 -3.17
CA ASP A 59 5.53 -15.55 -4.64
C ASP A 59 4.16 -15.96 -5.19
N ARG A 60 3.31 -16.57 -4.36
CA ARG A 60 1.94 -16.98 -4.70
C ARG A 60 0.86 -16.07 -4.08
N THR A 61 1.27 -15.01 -3.39
CA THR A 61 0.36 -14.09 -2.69
C THR A 61 0.65 -12.65 -3.12
N MET A 62 -0.34 -11.95 -3.68
CA MET A 62 -0.23 -10.51 -3.91
C MET A 62 -0.71 -9.72 -2.69
N ILE A 63 0.09 -8.75 -2.26
CA ILE A 63 -0.23 -7.86 -1.14
C ILE A 63 -0.21 -6.44 -1.64
N LEU A 64 -1.38 -5.80 -1.57
CA LEU A 64 -1.53 -4.37 -1.79
C LEU A 64 -1.66 -3.68 -0.43
N PHE A 65 -0.77 -2.74 -0.14
CA PHE A 65 -0.79 -1.96 1.09
C PHE A 65 -0.65 -0.47 0.74
N GLY A 66 -1.45 0.38 1.37
CA GLY A 66 -1.36 1.81 1.12
C GLY A 66 -2.60 2.56 1.58
N SER A 67 -2.73 3.79 1.08
CA SER A 67 -3.83 4.69 1.40
C SER A 67 -4.64 5.03 0.15
N ASN A 68 -5.94 5.29 0.34
CA ASN A 68 -6.79 5.92 -0.68
C ASN A 68 -6.67 7.46 -0.68
N MET A 69 -5.76 8.02 0.13
CA MET A 69 -5.47 9.44 0.23
C MET A 69 -3.95 9.68 0.08
N GLY A 70 -3.56 10.57 -0.82
CA GLY A 70 -2.18 11.05 -0.98
C GLY A 70 -1.74 11.94 0.18
N ASP A 71 -2.64 12.81 0.63
CA ASP A 71 -2.50 13.60 1.84
C ASP A 71 -3.81 13.57 2.62
N ALA A 72 -3.79 12.87 3.76
CA ALA A 72 -4.96 12.71 4.61
C ALA A 72 -5.39 14.01 5.32
N ASN A 73 -4.47 14.96 5.52
CA ASN A 73 -4.77 16.23 6.18
C ASN A 73 -5.57 17.16 5.26
N THR A 74 -5.34 17.11 3.95
CA THR A 74 -6.05 17.93 2.95
C THR A 74 -7.15 17.19 2.19
N HIS A 75 -7.35 15.91 2.50
CA HIS A 75 -8.25 15.02 1.76
C HIS A 75 -7.90 14.85 0.27
N ASP A 76 -6.62 14.96 -0.07
CA ASP A 76 -6.14 14.72 -1.43
C ASP A 76 -6.20 13.22 -1.76
N ASN A 77 -6.89 12.87 -2.84
CA ASN A 77 -7.01 11.52 -3.38
C ASN A 77 -6.17 11.31 -4.66
N THR A 78 -5.27 12.25 -4.94
CA THR A 78 -4.24 12.12 -5.98
C THR A 78 -2.94 11.59 -5.38
N ASN A 79 -2.04 11.06 -6.23
CA ASN A 79 -0.71 10.56 -5.85
C ASN A 79 -0.70 9.65 -4.61
N LEU A 80 -1.45 8.55 -4.70
CA LEU A 80 -1.67 7.63 -3.58
C LEU A 80 -0.40 6.87 -3.21
N PRO A 81 -0.03 6.76 -1.93
CA PRO A 81 1.07 5.92 -1.48
C PRO A 81 0.62 4.46 -1.53
N ILE A 82 1.08 3.73 -2.53
CA ILE A 82 0.72 2.33 -2.78
C ILE A 82 1.99 1.48 -2.86
N LEU A 83 2.00 0.40 -2.09
CA LEU A 83 2.96 -0.69 -2.14
C LEU A 83 2.26 -1.93 -2.68
N LEU A 84 2.88 -2.56 -3.68
CA LEU A 84 2.49 -3.88 -4.16
C LEU A 84 3.68 -4.83 -3.99
N ALA A 85 3.44 -6.00 -3.39
CA ALA A 85 4.47 -7.01 -3.13
C ALA A 85 3.95 -8.43 -3.40
N GLY A 86 4.88 -9.35 -3.65
CA GLY A 86 4.59 -10.76 -3.88
C GLY A 86 3.97 -11.10 -5.24
N GLY A 87 3.32 -12.25 -5.33
CA GLY A 87 2.59 -12.71 -6.52
C GLY A 87 3.46 -13.02 -7.73
N GLY A 88 4.78 -13.17 -7.59
CA GLY A 88 5.68 -13.45 -8.71
C GLY A 88 5.85 -12.26 -9.67
N LEU A 89 5.45 -11.06 -9.25
CA LEU A 89 5.67 -9.82 -10.00
C LEU A 89 7.14 -9.38 -9.91
N LYS A 90 7.57 -8.54 -10.86
CA LYS A 90 8.91 -7.96 -10.88
C LYS A 90 8.98 -6.75 -9.95
N HIS A 91 9.45 -6.99 -8.73
CA HIS A 91 9.58 -5.97 -7.68
C HIS A 91 10.87 -5.14 -7.80
N GLY A 92 11.01 -4.13 -6.93
CA GLY A 92 12.23 -3.32 -6.81
C GLY A 92 12.20 -1.99 -7.58
N GLN A 93 11.01 -1.50 -7.93
CA GLN A 93 10.81 -0.26 -8.67
C GLN A 93 10.01 0.75 -7.84
N HIS A 94 10.23 2.03 -8.11
CA HIS A 94 9.38 3.12 -7.62
C HIS A 94 8.79 3.86 -8.83
N LEU A 95 7.47 3.81 -8.96
CA LEU A 95 6.75 4.42 -10.08
C LEU A 95 6.10 5.72 -9.62
N ALA A 96 6.77 6.83 -9.90
CA ALA A 96 6.23 8.15 -9.64
C ALA A 96 5.26 8.55 -10.77
N PHE A 97 3.98 8.60 -10.46
CA PHE A 97 2.98 9.21 -11.34
C PHE A 97 2.89 10.70 -11.07
N ARG A 98 2.71 11.51 -12.11
CA ARG A 98 2.59 12.96 -11.92
C ARG A 98 1.22 13.29 -11.32
N GLN A 99 1.18 14.26 -10.40
CA GLN A 99 -0.06 14.72 -9.76
C GLN A 99 -1.08 15.28 -10.78
N ASP A 100 -0.60 15.95 -11.84
CA ASP A 100 -1.44 16.52 -12.91
C ASP A 100 -1.95 15.46 -13.93
N HIS A 101 -1.29 14.31 -13.99
CA HIS A 101 -1.59 13.20 -14.90
C HIS A 101 -1.55 11.86 -14.17
N ASN A 102 -2.34 11.76 -13.10
CA ASN A 102 -2.40 10.56 -12.30
C ASN A 102 -3.25 9.48 -13.00
N LYS A 103 -2.81 8.22 -12.92
CA LYS A 103 -3.61 7.09 -13.42
C LYS A 103 -4.59 6.65 -12.33
N PRO A 104 -5.82 6.25 -12.68
CA PRO A 104 -6.73 5.66 -11.70
C PRO A 104 -6.09 4.45 -11.02
N LEU A 105 -6.14 4.38 -9.68
CA LEU A 105 -5.70 3.18 -8.94
C LEU A 105 -6.45 1.92 -9.42
N CYS A 106 -7.67 2.08 -9.93
CA CYS A 106 -8.43 1.00 -10.53
C CYS A 106 -7.70 0.29 -11.68
N ASN A 107 -6.79 0.96 -12.41
CA ASN A 107 -5.97 0.30 -13.43
C ASN A 107 -5.02 -0.73 -12.81
N LEU A 108 -4.56 -0.53 -11.58
CA LEU A 108 -3.76 -1.52 -10.84
C LEU A 108 -4.59 -2.75 -10.49
N PHE A 109 -5.85 -2.57 -10.09
CA PHE A 109 -6.74 -3.69 -9.78
C PHE A 109 -7.01 -4.55 -11.01
N VAL A 110 -7.19 -3.94 -12.19
CA VAL A 110 -7.28 -4.68 -13.46
C VAL A 110 -6.03 -5.52 -13.70
N THR A 111 -4.83 -4.95 -13.54
CA THR A 111 -3.57 -5.70 -13.66
C THR A 111 -3.47 -6.85 -12.65
N MET A 112 -3.85 -6.64 -11.40
CA MET A 112 -3.86 -7.70 -10.38
C MET A 112 -4.83 -8.83 -10.74
N LEU A 113 -6.04 -8.51 -11.20
CA LEU A 113 -7.02 -9.53 -11.62
C LEU A 113 -6.49 -10.35 -12.81
N GLN A 114 -5.94 -9.66 -13.82
CA GLN A 114 -5.35 -10.32 -15.00
C GLN A 114 -4.15 -11.22 -14.61
N HIS A 115 -3.32 -10.78 -13.66
CA HIS A 115 -2.20 -11.58 -13.14
C HIS A 115 -2.66 -12.85 -12.40
N LEU A 116 -3.88 -12.84 -11.85
CA LEU A 116 -4.53 -14.02 -11.26
C LEU A 116 -5.24 -14.90 -12.29
N GLY A 117 -5.15 -14.58 -13.58
CA GLY A 117 -5.83 -15.30 -14.66
C GLY A 117 -7.32 -14.96 -14.79
N VAL A 118 -7.79 -13.88 -14.17
CA VAL A 118 -9.16 -13.40 -14.34
C VAL A 118 -9.24 -12.54 -15.60
N GLU A 119 -10.10 -12.92 -16.53
CA GLU A 119 -10.42 -12.13 -17.72
C GLU A 119 -11.27 -10.90 -17.31
N ALA A 120 -10.58 -9.82 -16.92
CA ALA A 120 -11.19 -8.55 -16.56
C ALA A 120 -10.58 -7.42 -17.40
N ASP A 121 -11.41 -6.75 -18.19
CA ASP A 121 -11.00 -5.58 -18.99
C ASP A 121 -11.19 -4.25 -18.25
N SER A 122 -11.98 -4.24 -17.17
CA SER A 122 -12.26 -3.05 -16.38
C SER A 122 -12.63 -3.38 -14.92
N PHE A 123 -12.40 -2.40 -14.04
CA PHE A 123 -12.86 -2.39 -12.66
C PHE A 123 -13.10 -0.94 -12.21
N GLY A 124 -14.27 -0.63 -11.67
CA GLY A 124 -14.57 0.71 -11.17
C GLY A 124 -14.33 1.82 -12.20
N SER A 125 -13.47 2.78 -11.88
CA SER A 125 -13.11 3.92 -12.75
C SER A 125 -11.89 3.66 -13.63
N SER A 126 -11.48 2.40 -13.81
CA SER A 126 -10.34 2.06 -14.66
C SER A 126 -10.56 2.55 -16.10
N ASN A 127 -9.50 3.06 -16.72
CA ASN A 127 -9.45 3.39 -18.14
C ASN A 127 -8.34 2.63 -18.88
N GLY A 128 -7.81 1.57 -18.27
CA GLY A 128 -6.80 0.69 -18.81
C GLY A 128 -6.26 -0.24 -17.72
N SER A 129 -5.10 -0.85 -17.99
CA SER A 129 -4.32 -1.60 -17.03
C SER A 129 -2.94 -0.95 -16.84
N LEU A 130 -2.18 -1.43 -15.88
CA LEU A 130 -0.78 -1.09 -15.65
C LEU A 130 0.15 -2.25 -16.03
N ASN A 131 -0.13 -3.07 -17.04
CA ASN A 131 0.60 -4.35 -17.23
C ASN A 131 2.14 -4.22 -17.39
N ASP A 132 2.66 -3.02 -17.65
CA ASP A 132 4.09 -2.71 -17.65
C ASP A 132 4.79 -2.90 -16.27
N ILE A 133 4.06 -2.97 -15.14
CA ILE A 133 4.64 -3.33 -13.81
C ILE A 133 5.03 -4.81 -13.70
N GLY A 134 4.60 -5.66 -14.63
CA GLY A 134 4.88 -7.10 -14.61
C GLY A 134 6.07 -7.56 -15.46
N SER A 135 6.62 -6.71 -16.34
CA SER A 135 7.63 -7.06 -17.37
C SER A 135 9.08 -6.73 -17.01
#